data_AF-A0A1I5TMY5-F1
#
_entry.id   AF-A0A1I5TMY5-F1
#
_cell.length_a   1.000
_cell.length_b   1.000
_cell.length_c   1.000
_cell.angle_alpha   90.00
_cell.angle_beta   90.00
_cell.angle_gamma   90.00
#
_symmetry.space_group_name_H-M   'P 1'
#
loop_
_entity.id
_entity.type
_entity.pdbx_description
1 polymer ?
#
loop_
_entity_poly.entity_id
_entity_poly.type
_entity_poly.pdbx_seq_one_letter_code
_entity_poly.pdbx_strand_id
1 'polypeptide(L)'
;MGQYTIGIDFGTLSGRAVVMDTRNGTKLAAAAADYPHAVLDDELPQQIKLGDDWALQHPGDYIHVLKTAVPEAVQQSGVPKEDVIGIAIDFTACTMISVSVDNEPLCLKEEWNDHPHSWVKLWKHHAAQPHANRLNEVLEQKPPDILSRYGGKLSSEWMIAKIMQVVEEAPEVYEEADQFLEAADWVTSQMTGIVRKNSCTAGYKAIWHKREGYLDKETLKAISMMMDPLTGAVCSPPEIWQMTDEMLTAQKAWLPQYGQAV
;
A
#
# COMPACT_ATOMS: atom_id res chain seq x y z
N MET A 1 10.44 -34.09 -17.19
CA MET A 1 10.80 -32.76 -16.67
C MET A 1 10.07 -32.57 -15.35
N GLY A 2 10.82 -32.40 -14.26
CA GLY A 2 10.23 -31.88 -13.03
C GLY A 2 9.90 -30.41 -13.26
N GLN A 3 8.78 -29.94 -12.74
CA GLN A 3 8.42 -28.52 -12.78
C GLN A 3 8.60 -28.00 -11.36
N TYR A 4 9.58 -27.12 -11.13
CA TYR A 4 9.83 -26.54 -9.81
C TYR A 4 9.33 -25.10 -9.78
N THR A 5 8.92 -24.63 -8.60
CA THR A 5 8.52 -23.23 -8.39
C THR A 5 9.25 -22.65 -7.21
N ILE A 6 9.45 -21.33 -7.22
CA ILE A 6 10.01 -20.58 -6.09
C ILE A 6 8.89 -19.78 -5.42
N GLY A 7 8.72 -19.96 -4.12
CA GLY A 7 7.91 -19.07 -3.28
C GLY A 7 8.81 -18.13 -2.48
N ILE A 8 8.44 -16.87 -2.35
CA ILE A 8 9.16 -15.90 -1.50
C ILE A 8 8.20 -15.30 -0.47
N ASP A 9 8.47 -15.57 0.80
CA ASP A 9 7.75 -15.03 1.95
C ASP A 9 8.47 -13.78 2.44
N PHE A 10 7.91 -12.60 2.17
CA PHE A 10 8.42 -11.33 2.66
C PHE A 10 7.78 -10.97 4.00
N GLY A 11 8.48 -11.34 5.08
CA GLY A 11 8.11 -11.02 6.45
C GLY A 11 8.45 -9.58 6.85
N THR A 12 8.41 -9.34 8.16
CA THR A 12 8.67 -8.00 8.74
C THR A 12 10.16 -7.68 8.86
N LEU A 13 11.03 -8.67 9.07
CA LEU A 13 12.47 -8.45 9.32
C LEU A 13 13.37 -9.13 8.29
N SER A 14 12.80 -9.99 7.45
CA SER A 14 13.54 -10.79 6.49
C SER A 14 12.60 -11.29 5.40
N GLY A 15 13.19 -11.72 4.29
CA GLY A 15 12.50 -12.49 3.26
C GLY A 15 13.08 -13.89 3.13
N ARG A 16 12.24 -14.89 2.84
CA ARG A 16 12.63 -16.29 2.70
C ARG A 16 12.20 -16.84 1.35
N ALA A 17 13.16 -17.33 0.57
CA ALA A 17 12.90 -18.06 -0.66
C ALA A 17 12.82 -19.57 -0.40
N VAL A 18 11.89 -20.24 -1.05
CA VAL A 18 11.64 -21.68 -0.93
C VAL A 18 11.49 -22.30 -2.30
N VAL A 19 12.23 -23.37 -2.58
CA VAL A 19 12.11 -24.15 -3.83
C VAL A 19 11.18 -25.34 -3.57
N MET A 20 10.14 -25.46 -4.39
CA MET A 20 9.07 -26.46 -4.24
C MET A 20 8.98 -27.35 -5.48
N ASP A 21 8.75 -28.65 -5.26
CA ASP A 21 8.37 -29.60 -6.31
C ASP A 21 6.86 -29.55 -6.56
N THR A 22 6.44 -29.13 -7.75
CA THR A 22 5.01 -28.96 -8.08
C THR A 22 4.26 -30.29 -8.20
N ARG A 23 4.96 -31.42 -8.35
CA ARG A 23 4.32 -32.73 -8.53
C ARG A 23 3.70 -33.26 -7.24
N ASN A 24 4.27 -32.89 -6.10
CA ASN A 24 3.90 -33.44 -4.80
C ASN A 24 3.88 -32.38 -3.66
N GLY A 25 4.23 -31.12 -3.95
CA GLY A 25 4.27 -30.04 -2.96
C GLY A 25 5.44 -30.13 -1.99
N THR A 26 6.50 -30.89 -2.30
CA THR A 26 7.66 -31.06 -1.40
C THR A 26 8.55 -29.83 -1.44
N LYS A 27 8.93 -29.33 -0.26
CA LYS A 27 9.99 -28.33 -0.10
C LYS A 27 11.36 -28.98 -0.28
N LEU A 28 12.11 -28.53 -1.29
CA LEU A 28 13.45 -29.03 -1.60
C LEU A 28 14.55 -28.27 -0.86
N ALA A 29 14.45 -26.94 -0.82
CA ALA A 29 15.39 -26.08 -0.10
C ALA A 29 14.71 -24.78 0.32
N ALA A 30 15.34 -24.07 1.25
CA ALA A 30 14.95 -22.72 1.63
C ALA A 30 16.18 -21.93 2.08
N ALA A 31 16.21 -20.65 1.76
CA ALA A 31 17.20 -19.70 2.26
C ALA A 31 16.48 -18.40 2.65
N ALA A 32 17.07 -17.66 3.57
CA ALA A 32 16.50 -16.40 4.06
C ALA A 32 17.57 -15.31 4.06
N ALA A 33 17.14 -14.08 3.88
CA ALA A 33 17.98 -12.90 3.99
C ALA A 33 17.28 -11.89 4.90
N ASP A 34 17.98 -11.49 5.96
CA ASP A 34 17.53 -10.40 6.83
C ASP A 34 17.56 -9.08 6.07
N TYR A 35 16.59 -8.21 6.36
CA TYR A 35 16.55 -6.86 5.80
C TYR A 35 17.70 -6.04 6.41
N PRO A 36 18.65 -5.54 5.60
CA PRO A 36 19.79 -4.78 6.11
C PRO A 36 19.43 -3.59 7.00
N HIS A 37 18.28 -2.95 6.74
CA HIS A 37 17.80 -1.79 7.51
C HIS A 37 16.74 -2.16 8.56
N ALA A 38 16.32 -3.43 8.62
CA ALA A 38 15.27 -3.91 9.51
C ALA A 38 13.98 -3.06 9.44
N VAL A 39 13.33 -2.82 10.58
CA VAL A 39 12.26 -1.82 10.69
C VAL A 39 12.86 -0.49 11.09
N LEU A 40 12.44 0.57 10.41
CA LEU A 40 12.75 1.95 10.75
C LEU A 40 11.60 2.54 11.58
N ASP A 41 11.68 2.46 12.91
CA ASP A 41 10.65 2.96 13.84
C ASP A 41 11.15 3.98 14.89
N ASP A 42 12.44 4.35 14.83
CA ASP A 42 13.03 5.45 15.63
C ASP A 42 13.57 6.58 14.74
N GLU A 43 14.38 6.24 13.74
CA GLU A 43 14.96 7.21 12.81
C GLU A 43 15.17 6.63 11.41
N LEU A 44 15.22 7.52 10.41
CA LEU A 44 15.69 7.19 9.06
C LEU A 44 17.22 6.99 9.04
N PRO A 45 17.77 6.32 8.01
CA PRO A 45 19.23 6.23 7.82
C PRO A 45 19.95 7.59 7.81
N GLN A 46 19.22 8.66 7.44
CA GLN A 46 19.69 10.05 7.43
C GLN A 46 19.62 10.73 8.82
N GLN A 47 19.40 9.97 9.90
CA GLN A 47 19.34 10.45 11.29
C GLN A 47 18.16 11.40 11.55
N ILE A 48 17.07 11.23 10.80
CA ILE A 48 15.83 11.99 10.96
C ILE A 48 14.91 11.21 11.89
N LYS A 49 14.55 11.80 13.03
CA LYS A 49 13.67 11.18 14.01
C LYS A 49 12.24 11.03 13.47
N LEU A 50 11.66 9.86 13.71
CA LEU A 50 10.30 9.54 13.36
C LEU A 50 9.35 9.89 14.51
N GLY A 51 8.07 10.10 14.17
CA GLY A 51 7.03 10.35 15.16
C GLY A 51 6.58 9.08 15.87
N ASP A 52 5.73 9.23 16.87
CA ASP A 52 5.11 8.10 17.57
C ASP A 52 4.28 7.23 16.62
N ASP A 53 4.30 5.91 16.82
CA ASP A 53 3.59 4.92 16.00
C ASP A 53 4.00 4.87 14.52
N TRP A 54 5.16 5.45 14.17
CA TRP A 54 5.77 5.28 12.86
C TRP A 54 6.47 3.92 12.75
N ALA A 55 6.25 3.26 11.62
CA ALA A 55 7.07 2.12 11.21
C ALA A 55 7.27 2.16 9.69
N LEU A 56 8.53 2.29 9.28
CA LEU A 56 8.93 2.38 7.88
C LEU A 56 9.87 1.22 7.50
N GLN A 57 10.08 1.04 6.20
CA GLN A 57 11.06 0.08 5.66
C GLN A 57 11.80 0.64 4.45
N HIS A 58 12.99 0.11 4.21
CA HIS A 58 13.79 0.43 3.02
C HIS A 58 13.41 -0.51 1.85
N PRO A 59 12.89 -0.02 0.71
CA PRO A 59 12.43 -0.89 -0.38
C PRO A 59 13.56 -1.67 -1.07
N GLY A 60 14.80 -1.16 -0.99
CA GLY A 60 15.99 -1.88 -1.44
C GLY A 60 16.22 -3.21 -0.71
N ASP A 61 15.67 -3.40 0.48
CA ASP A 61 15.82 -4.64 1.25
C ASP A 61 15.02 -5.79 0.61
N TYR A 62 13.92 -5.45 -0.08
CA TYR A 62 13.15 -6.44 -0.82
C TYR A 62 13.93 -6.95 -2.05
N ILE A 63 14.64 -6.04 -2.72
CA ILE A 63 15.53 -6.37 -3.84
C ILE A 63 16.75 -7.15 -3.34
N HIS A 64 17.23 -6.86 -2.15
CA HIS A 64 18.29 -7.63 -1.50
C HIS A 64 17.90 -9.11 -1.38
N VAL A 65 16.70 -9.42 -0.86
CA VAL A 65 16.18 -10.80 -0.76
C VAL A 65 16.16 -11.51 -2.11
N LEU A 66 15.70 -10.83 -3.18
CA LEU A 66 15.71 -11.40 -4.53
C LEU A 66 17.13 -11.73 -5.02
N LYS A 67 18.12 -10.92 -4.65
CA LYS A 67 19.52 -11.08 -5.07
C LYS A 67 20.30 -12.06 -4.19
N THR A 68 19.82 -12.41 -3.01
CA THR A 68 20.54 -13.27 -2.05
C THR A 68 19.80 -14.58 -1.77
N ALA A 69 18.63 -14.53 -1.13
CA ALA A 69 17.89 -15.71 -0.70
C ALA A 69 17.47 -16.59 -1.88
N VAL A 70 17.05 -16.00 -3.02
CA VAL A 70 16.60 -16.77 -4.19
C VAL A 70 17.74 -17.57 -4.82
N PRO A 71 18.89 -16.97 -5.22
CA PRO A 71 20.02 -17.74 -5.74
C PRO A 71 20.51 -18.82 -4.78
N GLU A 72 20.54 -18.53 -3.48
CA GLU A 72 20.98 -19.48 -2.46
C GLU A 72 20.02 -20.67 -2.35
N ALA A 73 18.71 -20.44 -2.28
CA ALA A 73 17.73 -21.52 -2.22
C ALA A 73 17.78 -22.42 -3.47
N VAL A 74 17.96 -21.83 -4.65
CA VAL A 74 18.13 -22.58 -5.91
C VAL A 74 19.41 -23.42 -5.86
N GLN A 75 20.54 -22.83 -5.44
CA GLN A 75 21.80 -23.56 -5.31
C GLN A 75 21.68 -24.75 -4.34
N GLN A 76 21.09 -24.54 -3.17
CA GLN A 76 20.91 -25.58 -2.15
C GLN A 76 19.97 -26.69 -2.61
N SER A 77 18.95 -26.38 -3.42
CA SER A 77 18.01 -27.37 -3.93
C SER A 77 18.64 -28.35 -4.94
N GLY A 78 19.74 -27.96 -5.58
CA GLY A 78 20.40 -28.74 -6.63
C GLY A 78 19.58 -28.90 -7.92
N VAL A 79 18.44 -28.20 -8.06
CA VAL A 79 17.62 -28.29 -9.28
C VAL A 79 18.24 -27.49 -10.43
N PRO A 80 18.13 -27.96 -11.68
CA PRO A 80 18.48 -27.16 -12.85
C PRO A 80 17.60 -25.90 -12.92
N LYS A 81 18.20 -24.75 -13.26
CA LYS A 81 17.47 -23.46 -13.29
C LYS A 81 16.38 -23.46 -14.37
N GLU A 82 16.66 -24.15 -15.48
CA GLU A 82 15.75 -24.37 -16.61
C GLU A 82 14.49 -25.18 -16.25
N ASP A 83 14.51 -25.92 -15.14
CA ASP A 83 13.36 -26.67 -14.64
C ASP A 83 12.49 -25.83 -13.67
N VAL A 84 12.91 -24.60 -13.34
CA VAL A 84 12.11 -23.65 -12.54
C VAL A 84 11.13 -22.92 -13.45
N ILE A 85 9.84 -23.21 -13.31
CA ILE A 85 8.79 -22.76 -14.23
C ILE A 85 8.08 -21.48 -13.77
N GLY A 86 8.32 -21.02 -12.55
CA GLY A 86 7.63 -19.85 -12.01
C GLY A 86 8.11 -19.42 -10.63
N ILE A 87 7.81 -18.17 -10.32
CA ILE A 87 8.08 -17.54 -9.03
C ILE A 87 6.80 -16.87 -8.53
N ALA A 88 6.54 -17.00 -7.24
CA ALA A 88 5.43 -16.36 -6.54
C ALA A 88 5.94 -15.72 -5.25
N ILE A 89 5.27 -14.67 -4.82
CA ILE A 89 5.59 -13.98 -3.56
C ILE A 89 4.35 -13.87 -2.69
N ASP A 90 4.57 -13.85 -1.39
CA ASP A 90 3.64 -13.35 -0.40
C ASP A 90 4.35 -12.26 0.42
N PHE A 91 3.56 -11.38 1.05
CA PHE A 91 4.08 -10.18 1.67
C PHE A 91 3.23 -9.81 2.88
N THR A 92 3.83 -9.11 3.85
CA THR A 92 3.07 -8.34 4.84
C THR A 92 2.03 -7.44 4.16
N ALA A 93 0.81 -7.39 4.69
CA ALA A 93 -0.32 -6.78 4.00
C ALA A 93 -0.45 -5.29 4.35
N CYS A 94 -0.67 -4.45 3.33
CA CYS A 94 -0.67 -2.99 3.43
C CYS A 94 0.66 -2.39 3.86
N THR A 95 1.75 -2.98 3.37
CA THR A 95 3.08 -2.37 3.36
C THR A 95 3.18 -1.57 2.08
N MET A 96 2.78 -0.29 2.14
CA MET A 96 2.56 0.54 0.95
C MET A 96 3.75 1.43 0.62
N ILE A 97 3.92 1.74 -0.67
CA ILE A 97 5.03 2.49 -1.23
C ILE A 97 4.53 3.56 -2.21
N SER A 98 5.04 4.77 -2.11
CA SER A 98 4.86 5.82 -3.12
C SER A 98 5.95 5.71 -4.18
N VAL A 99 5.55 5.74 -5.45
CA VAL A 99 6.47 5.66 -6.58
C VAL A 99 6.24 6.80 -7.56
N SER A 100 7.31 7.18 -8.26
CA SER A 100 7.26 8.13 -9.36
C SER A 100 6.71 7.50 -10.65
N VAL A 101 6.60 8.31 -11.71
CA VAL A 101 6.15 7.88 -13.05
C VAL A 101 7.00 6.74 -13.64
N ASP A 102 8.28 6.67 -13.24
CA ASP A 102 9.20 5.60 -13.66
C ASP A 102 9.13 4.36 -12.76
N ASN A 103 8.14 4.29 -11.86
CA ASN A 103 7.94 3.22 -10.86
C ASN A 103 9.12 3.07 -9.88
N GLU A 104 9.91 4.13 -9.72
CA GLU A 104 10.97 4.25 -8.72
C GLU A 104 10.38 4.76 -7.39
N PRO A 105 10.62 4.08 -6.25
CA PRO A 105 10.23 4.55 -4.94
C PRO A 105 10.77 5.96 -4.64
N LEU A 106 9.91 6.84 -4.13
CA LEU A 106 10.31 8.22 -3.89
C LEU A 106 11.47 8.32 -2.90
N CYS A 107 11.51 7.51 -1.84
CA CYS A 107 12.62 7.54 -0.87
C CYS A 107 14.01 7.18 -1.44
N LEU A 108 14.11 6.65 -2.66
CA LEU A 108 15.40 6.40 -3.31
C LEU A 108 15.92 7.61 -4.09
N LYS A 109 15.07 8.62 -4.34
CA LYS A 109 15.44 9.87 -4.99
C LYS A 109 16.13 10.80 -4.00
N GLU A 110 17.15 11.52 -4.46
CA GLU A 110 17.93 12.44 -3.62
C GLU A 110 17.06 13.53 -2.99
N GLU A 111 16.07 14.03 -3.72
CA GLU A 111 15.18 15.11 -3.27
C GLU A 111 14.23 14.68 -2.14
N TRP A 112 14.01 13.37 -1.97
CA TRP A 112 12.95 12.82 -1.13
C TRP A 112 13.44 11.86 -0.05
N ASN A 113 14.71 11.43 -0.09
CA ASN A 113 15.23 10.44 0.85
C ASN A 113 15.21 10.92 2.32
N ASP A 114 15.27 12.23 2.55
CA ASP A 114 15.17 12.84 3.88
C ASP A 114 13.72 13.03 4.35
N HIS A 115 12.72 12.75 3.51
CA HIS A 115 11.33 12.99 3.85
C HIS A 115 10.63 11.70 4.32
N PRO A 116 10.25 11.53 5.61
CA PRO A 116 9.71 10.26 6.13
C PRO A 116 8.49 9.71 5.37
N HIS A 117 7.62 10.56 4.84
CA HIS A 117 6.47 10.12 4.02
C HIS A 117 6.81 9.55 2.63
N SER A 118 8.05 9.72 2.13
CA SER A 118 8.49 9.12 0.86
C SER A 118 8.85 7.64 1.00
N TRP A 119 9.02 7.17 2.24
CA TRP A 119 9.43 5.81 2.58
C TRP A 119 8.25 4.84 2.64
N VAL A 120 8.54 3.55 2.56
CA VAL A 120 7.54 2.49 2.66
C VAL A 120 6.87 2.56 4.03
N LYS A 121 5.53 2.68 4.06
CA LYS A 121 4.75 2.59 5.31
C LYS A 121 4.41 1.14 5.62
N LEU A 122 5.13 0.54 6.57
CA LEU A 122 4.97 -0.85 6.99
C LEU A 122 3.56 -1.12 7.52
N TRP A 123 3.09 -2.37 7.46
CA TRP A 123 1.77 -2.77 7.98
C TRP A 123 1.52 -2.27 9.42
N LYS A 124 2.51 -2.36 10.32
CA LYS A 124 2.45 -1.91 11.72
C LYS A 124 2.59 -0.39 11.94
N HIS A 125 2.55 0.41 10.87
CA HIS A 125 2.51 1.87 10.96
C HIS A 125 1.11 2.31 11.39
N HIS A 126 0.97 2.86 12.60
CA HIS A 126 -0.31 3.22 13.19
C HIS A 126 -0.52 4.74 13.35
N ALA A 127 0.48 5.57 13.02
CA ALA A 127 0.35 7.03 13.09
C ALA A 127 -0.83 7.59 12.27
N ALA A 128 -1.33 6.85 11.27
CA ALA A 128 -2.53 7.19 10.51
C ALA A 128 -3.87 6.93 11.25
N GLN A 129 -3.87 6.59 12.54
CA GLN A 129 -5.11 6.32 13.30
C GLN A 129 -6.11 7.49 13.31
N PRO A 130 -5.72 8.77 13.45
CA PRO A 130 -6.67 9.88 13.34
C PRO A 130 -7.36 9.94 11.97
N HIS A 131 -6.64 9.60 10.91
CA HIS A 131 -7.16 9.55 9.54
C HIS A 131 -8.15 8.39 9.34
N ALA A 132 -7.84 7.21 9.90
CA ALA A 132 -8.75 6.08 9.89
C ALA A 132 -10.05 6.36 10.68
N ASN A 133 -9.97 7.06 11.81
CA ASN A 133 -11.16 7.45 12.58
C ASN A 133 -12.07 8.36 11.75
N ARG A 134 -11.52 9.43 11.18
CA ARG A 134 -12.24 10.35 10.28
C ARG A 134 -12.86 9.61 9.09
N LEU A 135 -12.11 8.72 8.45
CA LEU A 135 -12.62 7.91 7.33
C LEU A 135 -13.80 7.02 7.74
N ASN A 136 -13.75 6.39 8.93
CA ASN A 136 -14.86 5.59 9.43
C ASN A 136 -16.11 6.45 9.69
N GLU A 137 -15.95 7.62 10.32
CA GLU A 137 -17.07 8.54 10.57
C GLU A 137 -17.78 8.98 9.28
N VAL A 138 -17.01 9.20 8.21
CA VAL A 138 -17.57 9.50 6.87
C VAL A 138 -18.40 8.34 6.34
N LEU A 139 -17.87 7.12 6.42
CA LEU A 139 -18.49 5.92 5.84
C LEU A 139 -19.66 5.38 6.66
N GLU A 140 -19.78 5.73 7.94
CA GLU A 140 -20.95 5.39 8.77
C GLU A 140 -22.22 6.14 8.33
N GLN A 141 -22.09 7.29 7.65
CA GLN A 141 -23.18 8.24 7.45
C GLN A 141 -23.93 8.10 6.12
N LYS A 142 -23.44 7.33 5.15
CA LYS A 142 -24.11 7.13 3.85
C LYS A 142 -24.10 5.68 3.35
N PRO A 143 -25.14 5.25 2.62
CA PRO A 143 -25.12 4.02 1.83
C PRO A 143 -24.20 4.17 0.59
N PRO A 144 -23.66 3.08 0.04
CA PRO A 144 -23.79 1.71 0.52
C PRO A 144 -23.04 1.49 1.84
N ASP A 145 -23.51 0.54 2.65
CA ASP A 145 -22.82 0.14 3.89
C ASP A 145 -21.52 -0.59 3.55
N ILE A 146 -20.49 0.19 3.22
CA ILE A 146 -19.15 -0.29 2.86
C ILE A 146 -18.52 -0.96 4.08
N LEU A 147 -18.73 -0.39 5.27
CA LEU A 147 -18.13 -0.85 6.52
C LEU A 147 -18.58 -2.26 6.89
N SER A 148 -19.81 -2.67 6.56
CA SER A 148 -20.28 -4.05 6.78
C SER A 148 -19.37 -5.13 6.17
N ARG A 149 -18.70 -4.83 5.06
CA ARG A 149 -17.76 -5.74 4.39
C ARG A 149 -16.46 -5.92 5.16
N TYR A 150 -16.13 -4.94 6.00
CA TYR A 150 -14.89 -4.85 6.76
C TYR A 150 -15.11 -5.03 8.26
N GLY A 151 -16.25 -5.62 8.67
CA GLY A 151 -16.56 -5.86 10.07
C GLY A 151 -16.89 -4.59 10.86
N GLY A 152 -17.33 -3.53 10.17
CA GLY A 152 -17.79 -2.28 10.78
C GLY A 152 -16.71 -1.23 10.98
N LYS A 153 -15.44 -1.51 10.65
CA LYS A 153 -14.34 -0.56 10.86
C LYS A 153 -13.17 -0.77 9.91
N LEU A 154 -12.64 0.31 9.38
CA LEU A 154 -11.37 0.36 8.65
C LEU A 154 -10.20 0.65 9.60
N SER A 155 -9.05 0.04 9.30
CA SER A 155 -7.82 0.14 10.12
C SER A 155 -6.91 1.29 9.69
N SER A 156 -6.10 1.81 10.63
CA SER A 156 -4.99 2.73 10.38
C SER A 156 -3.87 2.13 9.53
N GLU A 157 -3.75 0.82 9.55
CA GLU A 157 -2.76 0.09 8.76
C GLU A 157 -3.05 0.12 7.25
N TRP A 158 -4.28 0.49 6.85
CA TRP A 158 -4.80 0.29 5.50
C TRP A 158 -4.55 1.47 4.57
N MET A 159 -4.63 1.22 3.27
CA MET A 159 -4.08 2.06 2.20
C MET A 159 -4.60 3.49 2.26
N ILE A 160 -5.92 3.66 2.39
CA ILE A 160 -6.54 4.98 2.32
C ILE A 160 -6.16 5.85 3.51
N ALA A 161 -6.17 5.32 4.74
CA ALA A 161 -5.76 6.08 5.92
C ALA A 161 -4.29 6.55 5.82
N LYS A 162 -3.41 5.67 5.33
CA LYS A 162 -1.99 5.99 5.11
C LYS A 162 -1.78 7.03 4.01
N ILE A 163 -2.55 6.98 2.91
CA ILE A 163 -2.51 8.01 1.86
C ILE A 163 -3.04 9.33 2.40
N MET A 164 -4.15 9.32 3.15
CA MET A 164 -4.70 10.52 3.77
C MET A 164 -3.67 11.22 4.66
N GLN A 165 -2.90 10.44 5.43
CA GLN A 165 -1.82 10.97 6.24
C GLN A 165 -0.74 11.66 5.38
N VAL A 166 -0.35 11.09 4.25
CA VAL A 166 0.63 11.73 3.33
C VAL A 166 0.07 13.03 2.76
N VAL A 167 -1.19 13.06 2.33
CA VAL A 167 -1.82 14.27 1.78
C VAL A 167 -1.86 15.42 2.80
N GLU A 168 -2.10 15.11 4.08
CA GLU A 168 -2.21 16.14 5.14
C GLU A 168 -0.84 16.59 5.67
N GLU A 169 0.08 15.65 5.89
CA GLU A 169 1.37 15.93 6.53
C GLU A 169 2.49 16.24 5.53
N ALA A 170 2.34 15.85 4.26
CA ALA A 170 3.35 15.94 3.22
C ALA A 170 2.73 16.06 1.80
N PRO A 171 1.91 17.10 1.54
CA PRO A 171 1.23 17.26 0.26
C PRO A 171 2.19 17.25 -0.94
N GLU A 172 3.41 17.75 -0.78
CA GLU A 172 4.46 17.73 -1.80
C GLU A 172 4.89 16.31 -2.19
N VAL A 173 4.92 15.36 -1.24
CA VAL A 173 5.21 13.95 -1.52
C VAL A 173 4.04 13.30 -2.26
N TYR A 174 2.81 13.67 -1.89
CA TYR A 174 1.62 13.21 -2.59
C TYR A 174 1.58 13.71 -4.04
N GLU A 175 1.94 14.97 -4.27
CA GLU A 175 1.99 15.58 -5.61
C GLU A 175 3.07 14.96 -6.50
N GLU A 176 4.23 14.61 -5.95
CA GLU A 176 5.30 13.91 -6.69
C GLU A 176 4.93 12.45 -7.00
N ALA A 177 4.15 11.79 -6.14
CA ALA A 177 3.80 10.39 -6.31
C ALA A 177 2.86 10.20 -7.52
N ASP A 178 3.30 9.42 -8.52
CA ASP A 178 2.43 8.99 -9.61
C ASP A 178 1.37 8.00 -9.10
N GLN A 179 1.78 7.11 -8.19
CA GLN A 179 0.88 6.14 -7.58
C GLN A 179 1.40 5.61 -6.24
N PHE A 180 0.45 5.18 -5.40
CA PHE A 180 0.71 4.34 -4.24
C PHE A 180 0.45 2.87 -4.59
N LEU A 181 1.41 2.02 -4.27
CA LEU A 181 1.38 0.58 -4.53
C LEU A 181 1.53 -0.21 -3.23
N GLU A 182 1.11 -1.46 -3.25
CA GLU A 182 1.54 -2.44 -2.26
C GLU A 182 2.95 -2.92 -2.60
N ALA A 183 3.77 -3.17 -1.59
CA ALA A 183 5.13 -3.71 -1.77
C ALA A 183 5.11 -5.02 -2.57
N ALA A 184 4.09 -5.87 -2.39
CA ALA A 184 3.91 -7.08 -3.19
C ALA A 184 3.76 -6.78 -4.70
N ASP A 185 2.94 -5.78 -5.04
CA ASP A 185 2.73 -5.38 -6.44
C ASP A 185 4.00 -4.72 -7.01
N TRP A 186 4.67 -3.89 -6.21
CA TRP A 186 5.92 -3.24 -6.60
C TRP A 186 7.05 -4.26 -6.83
N VAL A 187 7.32 -5.18 -5.90
CA VAL A 187 8.36 -6.21 -6.05
C VAL A 187 8.08 -7.10 -7.26
N THR A 188 6.83 -7.47 -7.50
CA THR A 188 6.45 -8.22 -8.71
C THR A 188 6.71 -7.41 -9.97
N SER A 189 6.46 -6.10 -9.95
CA SER A 189 6.78 -5.22 -11.08
C SER A 189 8.29 -5.11 -11.35
N GLN A 190 9.13 -5.18 -10.31
CA GLN A 190 10.59 -5.18 -10.49
C GLN A 190 11.10 -6.45 -11.18
N MET A 191 10.41 -7.59 -11.02
CA MET A 191 10.74 -8.84 -11.71
C MET A 191 10.17 -8.91 -13.13
N THR A 192 9.02 -8.27 -13.37
CA THR A 192 8.24 -8.43 -14.62
C THR A 192 8.30 -7.23 -15.55
N GLY A 193 8.73 -6.07 -15.07
CA GLY A 193 8.65 -4.79 -15.77
C GLY A 193 7.24 -4.22 -15.89
N ILE A 194 6.23 -4.82 -15.25
CA ILE A 194 4.82 -4.43 -15.39
C ILE A 194 4.17 -4.29 -14.02
N VAL A 195 3.58 -3.13 -13.76
CA VAL A 195 2.75 -2.93 -12.57
C VAL A 195 1.40 -3.63 -12.77
N ARG A 196 1.10 -4.61 -11.92
CA ARG A 196 -0.19 -5.30 -11.84
C ARG A 196 -0.64 -5.37 -10.39
N LYS A 197 -1.75 -4.72 -10.07
CA LYS A 197 -2.33 -4.70 -8.72
C LYS A 197 -3.09 -6.00 -8.44
N ASN A 198 -2.73 -6.71 -7.37
CA ASN A 198 -3.41 -7.95 -7.00
C ASN A 198 -4.75 -7.66 -6.30
N SER A 199 -5.72 -8.58 -6.42
CA SER A 199 -7.05 -8.40 -5.85
C SER A 199 -7.10 -8.56 -4.33
N CYS A 200 -6.12 -9.22 -3.72
CA CYS A 200 -6.10 -9.48 -2.28
C CYS A 200 -5.92 -8.16 -1.52
N THR A 201 -4.82 -7.47 -1.75
CA THR A 201 -4.53 -6.20 -1.07
C THR A 201 -5.46 -5.09 -1.52
N ALA A 202 -5.81 -5.02 -2.82
CA ALA A 202 -6.81 -4.08 -3.30
C ALA A 202 -8.14 -4.24 -2.54
N GLY A 203 -8.62 -5.48 -2.38
CA GLY A 203 -9.89 -5.77 -1.72
C GLY A 203 -9.85 -5.54 -0.21
N TYR A 204 -8.89 -6.18 0.48
CA TYR A 204 -8.83 -6.18 1.94
C TYR A 204 -8.26 -4.89 2.53
N LYS A 205 -7.45 -4.13 1.78
CA LYS A 205 -6.66 -3.02 2.32
C LYS A 205 -6.87 -1.68 1.59
N ALA A 206 -7.48 -1.68 0.40
CA ALA A 206 -7.70 -0.46 -0.38
C ALA A 206 -9.18 -0.21 -0.74
N ILE A 207 -10.13 -0.86 -0.05
CA ILE A 207 -11.58 -0.63 -0.20
C ILE A 207 -12.06 -0.92 -1.63
N TRP A 208 -11.50 -1.95 -2.27
CA TRP A 208 -11.94 -2.40 -3.59
C TRP A 208 -12.96 -3.53 -3.49
N HIS A 209 -13.97 -3.51 -4.35
CA HIS A 209 -14.91 -4.60 -4.54
C HIS A 209 -15.03 -4.97 -6.01
N LYS A 210 -14.98 -6.27 -6.34
CA LYS A 210 -14.94 -6.76 -7.73
C LYS A 210 -16.11 -6.28 -8.61
N ARG A 211 -17.30 -6.11 -8.02
CA ARG A 211 -18.51 -5.70 -8.77
C ARG A 211 -18.77 -4.20 -8.74
N GLU A 212 -18.31 -3.52 -7.69
CA GLU A 212 -18.67 -2.12 -7.42
C GLU A 212 -17.50 -1.16 -7.61
N GLY A 213 -16.28 -1.67 -7.71
CA GLY A 213 -15.07 -0.86 -7.82
C GLY A 213 -14.60 -0.35 -6.47
N TYR A 214 -13.95 0.82 -6.50
CA TYR A 214 -13.52 1.57 -5.32
C TYR A 214 -14.64 2.50 -4.82
N LEU A 215 -14.33 3.30 -3.78
CA LEU A 215 -15.17 4.41 -3.35
C LEU A 215 -15.57 5.30 -4.54
N ASP A 216 -16.83 5.71 -4.59
CA ASP A 216 -17.32 6.63 -5.60
C ASP A 216 -16.72 8.04 -5.45
N LYS A 217 -16.86 8.84 -6.51
CA LYS A 217 -16.27 10.18 -6.56
C LYS A 217 -16.86 11.14 -5.54
N GLU A 218 -18.12 10.95 -5.15
CA GLU A 218 -18.81 11.78 -4.18
C GLU A 218 -18.22 11.55 -2.79
N THR A 219 -18.05 10.29 -2.42
CA THR A 219 -17.39 9.86 -1.18
C THR A 219 -15.95 10.34 -1.12
N LEU A 220 -15.18 10.17 -2.19
CA LEU A 220 -13.81 10.70 -2.24
C LEU A 220 -13.77 12.23 -2.10
N LYS A 221 -14.75 12.95 -2.65
CA LYS A 221 -14.82 14.42 -2.53
C LYS A 221 -15.17 14.85 -1.11
N ALA A 222 -16.10 14.16 -0.44
CA ALA A 222 -16.43 14.43 0.96
C ALA A 222 -15.23 14.15 1.88
N ILE A 223 -14.50 13.05 1.64
CA ILE A 223 -13.23 12.76 2.35
C ILE A 223 -12.23 13.90 2.10
N SER A 224 -12.04 14.33 0.85
CA SER A 224 -11.12 15.43 0.52
C SER A 224 -11.51 16.75 1.20
N MET A 225 -12.80 17.08 1.27
CA MET A 225 -13.26 18.30 1.95
C MET A 225 -13.07 18.21 3.46
N MET A 226 -13.22 17.03 4.06
CA MET A 226 -12.92 16.80 5.48
C MET A 226 -11.44 16.96 5.81
N MET A 227 -10.56 16.72 4.85
CA MET A 227 -9.13 16.88 5.04
C MET A 227 -8.68 18.34 4.94
N ASP A 228 -9.53 19.25 4.44
CA ASP A 228 -9.23 20.69 4.51
C ASP A 228 -9.24 21.14 5.98
N PRO A 229 -8.13 21.69 6.51
CA PRO A 229 -8.03 22.00 7.94
C PRO A 229 -9.07 23.00 8.43
N LEU A 230 -9.47 23.96 7.59
CA LEU A 230 -10.48 24.96 7.96
C LEU A 230 -11.88 24.33 8.00
N THR A 231 -12.22 23.53 6.98
CA THR A 231 -13.48 22.81 6.90
C THR A 231 -13.63 21.84 8.07
N GLY A 232 -12.61 21.01 8.34
CA GLY A 232 -12.62 20.08 9.48
C GLY A 232 -12.65 20.77 10.85
N ALA A 233 -12.22 22.02 10.96
CA ALA A 233 -12.25 22.78 12.21
C ALA A 233 -13.63 23.36 12.55
N VAL A 234 -14.50 23.57 11.56
CA VAL A 234 -15.78 24.27 11.75
C VAL A 234 -17.01 23.47 11.34
N CYS A 235 -16.85 22.40 10.57
CA CYS A 235 -17.94 21.55 10.11
C CYS A 235 -17.81 20.12 10.66
N SER A 236 -18.95 19.55 11.05
CA SER A 236 -19.11 18.13 11.32
C SER A 236 -19.18 17.32 10.01
N PRO A 237 -18.91 16.00 10.03
CA PRO A 237 -19.03 15.17 8.83
C PRO A 237 -20.40 15.27 8.13
N PRO A 238 -21.56 15.32 8.83
CA PRO A 238 -22.86 15.54 8.18
C PRO A 238 -22.94 16.88 7.42
N GLU A 239 -22.39 17.95 8.00
CA GLU A 239 -22.36 19.28 7.36
C GLU A 239 -21.46 19.27 6.12
N ILE A 240 -20.31 18.57 6.17
CA ILE A 240 -19.42 18.41 5.02
C ILE A 240 -20.13 17.66 3.89
N TRP A 241 -20.86 16.59 4.21
CA TRP A 241 -21.65 15.85 3.23
C TRP A 241 -22.72 16.73 2.59
N GLN A 242 -23.51 17.42 3.40
CA GLN A 242 -24.53 18.34 2.90
C GLN A 242 -23.91 19.40 1.97
N MET A 243 -22.80 20.00 2.38
CA MET A 243 -22.10 21.00 1.58
C MET A 243 -21.54 20.41 0.27
N THR A 244 -21.07 19.16 0.30
CA THR A 244 -20.59 18.44 -0.89
C THR A 244 -21.73 18.18 -1.86
N ASP A 245 -22.87 17.70 -1.37
CA ASP A 245 -24.09 17.41 -2.15
C ASP A 245 -24.66 18.69 -2.78
N GLU A 246 -24.75 19.76 -1.98
CA GLU A 246 -25.21 21.08 -2.45
C GLU A 246 -24.28 21.65 -3.52
N MET A 247 -22.97 21.56 -3.33
CA MET A 247 -21.97 21.98 -4.33
C MET A 247 -22.12 21.16 -5.62
N LEU A 248 -22.20 19.83 -5.54
CA LEU A 248 -22.34 18.96 -6.71
C LEU A 248 -23.65 19.25 -7.45
N THR A 249 -24.74 19.45 -6.72
CA THR A 249 -26.04 19.83 -7.26
C THR A 249 -25.99 21.18 -7.97
N ALA A 250 -25.38 22.20 -7.34
CA ALA A 250 -25.26 23.54 -7.91
C ALA A 250 -24.38 23.56 -9.16
N GLN A 251 -23.31 22.75 -9.18
CA GLN A 251 -22.34 22.73 -10.27
C GLN A 251 -22.68 21.72 -11.38
N LYS A 252 -23.75 20.91 -11.24
CA LYS A 252 -24.08 19.82 -12.18
C LYS A 252 -24.22 20.27 -13.64
N ALA A 253 -24.67 21.50 -13.87
CA ALA A 253 -24.82 22.07 -15.21
C ALA A 253 -23.47 22.30 -15.92
N TRP A 254 -22.38 22.44 -15.15
CA TRP A 254 -21.03 22.68 -15.64
C TRP A 254 -20.08 21.50 -15.44
N LEU A 255 -20.42 20.56 -14.56
CA LEU A 255 -19.64 19.36 -14.26
C LEU A 255 -20.43 18.08 -14.59
N PRO A 256 -20.65 17.78 -15.89
CA PRO A 256 -21.49 16.67 -16.33
C PRO A 256 -21.00 15.30 -15.81
N GLN A 257 -19.73 15.16 -15.46
CA GLN A 257 -19.16 13.95 -14.86
C GLN A 257 -19.73 13.59 -13.48
N TYR A 258 -20.44 14.51 -12.81
CA TYR A 258 -21.13 14.30 -11.54
C TYR A 258 -22.66 14.27 -11.68
N GLY A 259 -23.20 14.34 -12.91
CA GLY A 259 -24.65 14.45 -13.13
C GLY A 259 -25.47 13.23 -12.69
N GLN A 260 -24.84 12.08 -12.41
CA GLN A 260 -25.49 10.88 -11.87
C GLN A 260 -25.33 10.72 -10.34
N ALA A 261 -24.54 11.59 -9.70
CA ALA A 261 -24.30 11.58 -8.24
C ALA A 261 -25.29 12.50 -7.49
N VAL A 262 -26.32 13.02 -8.19
CA VAL A 262 -27.34 13.95 -7.67
C VAL A 262 -28.72 13.42 -8.02
#